data_AF-A0A952EUF9-F1
#
_entry.id   AF-A0A952EUF9-F1
#
_cell.length_a   1.000
_cell.length_b   1.000
_cell.length_c   1.000
_cell.angle_alpha   90.00
_cell.angle_beta   90.00
_cell.angle_gamma   90.00
#
_symmetry.space_group_name_H-M   'P 1'
#
loop_
_entity.id
_entity.type
_entity.pdbx_description
1 polymer ?
#
loop_
_entity_poly.entity_id
_entity_poly.type
_entity_poly.pdbx_seq_one_letter_code
_entity_poly.pdbx_strand_id
1 'polypeptide(L)'
;MSEQPVGPVDGRVVPRYAGLTTFARLPRIEDVDGCDVAVVGIPFDTGVSYRPGARFGPSHIRQCSRVLRPYNPALDVSPFASQQVVDAGDIACTPYDIAAAVRQIEEQASALIDSGAKL
;
A
#
# COMPACT_ATOMS: atom_id res chain seq x y z
N MET A 1 -25.89 3.60 -4.38
CA MET A 1 -25.31 2.61 -5.31
C MET A 1 -23.84 2.54 -4.93
N SER A 2 -23.34 1.43 -4.38
CA SER A 2 -21.89 1.35 -4.15
C SER A 2 -21.23 1.32 -5.52
N GLU A 3 -20.35 2.28 -5.78
CA GLU A 3 -19.50 2.24 -6.96
C GLU A 3 -18.71 0.94 -6.98
N GLN A 4 -18.48 0.39 -8.17
CA GLN A 4 -17.64 -0.80 -8.29
C GLN A 4 -16.21 -0.44 -7.88
N PRO A 5 -15.53 -1.28 -7.07
CA PRO A 5 -14.14 -1.03 -6.72
C PRO A 5 -13.25 -0.83 -7.93
N VAL A 6 -12.42 0.21 -7.89
CA VAL A 6 -11.36 0.45 -8.85
C VAL A 6 -10.22 -0.54 -8.56
N GLY A 7 -10.10 -1.53 -9.44
CA GLY A 7 -9.12 -2.59 -9.34
C GLY A 7 -7.75 -2.25 -9.94
N PRO A 8 -6.82 -3.22 -9.98
CA PRO A 8 -5.48 -3.01 -10.52
C PRO A 8 -5.49 -2.78 -12.03
N VAL A 9 -4.49 -2.06 -12.53
CA VAL A 9 -4.30 -1.80 -13.97
C VAL A 9 -4.30 -3.10 -14.78
N ASP A 10 -5.14 -3.17 -15.82
CA ASP A 10 -5.24 -4.37 -16.68
C ASP A 10 -3.88 -4.70 -17.33
N GLY A 11 -3.36 -5.87 -16.98
CA GLY A 11 -2.10 -6.41 -17.49
C GLY A 11 -2.12 -6.79 -18.98
N ARG A 12 -3.30 -6.87 -19.60
CA ARG A 12 -3.47 -7.09 -21.06
C ARG A 12 -3.31 -5.80 -21.85
N VAL A 13 -3.61 -4.66 -21.24
CA VAL A 13 -3.53 -3.33 -21.86
C VAL A 13 -2.18 -2.69 -21.55
N VAL A 14 -1.76 -2.70 -20.29
CA VAL A 14 -0.48 -2.13 -19.86
C VAL A 14 0.42 -3.25 -19.34
N PRO A 15 1.56 -3.53 -19.99
CA PRO A 15 2.44 -4.62 -19.59
C PRO A 15 2.93 -4.42 -18.15
N ARG A 16 3.15 -5.52 -17.44
CA ARG A 16 3.43 -5.49 -15.98
C ARG A 16 4.72 -4.75 -15.61
N TYR A 17 5.63 -4.51 -16.54
CA TYR A 17 6.84 -3.71 -16.32
C TYR A 17 6.66 -2.20 -16.58
N ALA A 18 5.46 -1.75 -16.99
CA ALA A 18 5.16 -0.34 -17.29
C ALA A 18 4.06 0.27 -16.38
N GLY A 19 4.03 1.60 -16.30
CA GLY A 19 3.11 2.36 -15.44
C GLY A 19 3.63 2.55 -14.01
N LEU A 20 2.88 3.32 -13.21
CA LEU A 20 3.21 3.65 -11.83
C LEU A 20 3.45 2.38 -10.99
N THR A 21 4.40 2.48 -10.06
CA THR A 21 4.75 1.37 -9.16
C THR A 21 4.02 1.52 -7.83
N THR A 22 2.72 1.21 -7.84
CA THR A 22 1.91 1.02 -6.63
C THR A 22 1.85 -0.46 -6.26
N PHE A 23 1.49 -0.77 -5.01
CA PHE A 23 1.26 -2.11 -4.52
C PHE A 23 0.17 -2.80 -5.36
N ALA A 24 0.49 -3.98 -5.87
CA ALA A 24 -0.34 -4.78 -6.76
C ALA A 24 -0.88 -4.03 -8.01
N ARG A 25 -0.29 -2.88 -8.36
CA ARG A 25 -0.78 -1.94 -9.39
C ARG A 25 -2.18 -1.38 -9.10
N LEU A 26 -2.53 -1.26 -7.81
CA LEU A 26 -3.78 -0.67 -7.33
C LEU A 26 -3.80 0.85 -7.54
N PRO A 27 -4.99 1.48 -7.54
CA PRO A 27 -5.11 2.94 -7.51
C PRO A 27 -4.42 3.52 -6.28
N ARG A 28 -3.97 4.77 -6.39
CA ARG A 28 -3.52 5.54 -5.23
C ARG A 28 -4.73 6.03 -4.46
N ILE A 29 -4.53 6.40 -3.20
CA ILE A 29 -5.62 6.90 -2.36
C ILE A 29 -6.32 8.15 -2.95
N GLU A 30 -5.60 9.01 -3.67
CA GLU A 30 -6.16 10.18 -4.35
C GLU A 30 -6.92 9.87 -5.65
N ASP A 31 -6.83 8.64 -6.15
CA ASP A 31 -7.50 8.22 -7.38
C ASP A 31 -8.94 7.70 -7.11
N VAL A 32 -9.39 7.66 -5.85
CA VAL A 32 -10.71 7.17 -5.42
C VAL A 32 -11.31 8.04 -4.31
N ASP A 33 -12.63 8.07 -4.18
CA ASP A 33 -13.33 8.89 -3.17
C ASP A 33 -13.27 8.32 -1.74
N GLY A 34 -12.97 7.02 -1.60
CA GLY A 34 -12.87 6.34 -0.32
C GLY A 34 -12.30 4.93 -0.49
N CYS A 35 -11.84 4.31 0.59
CA CYS A 35 -11.29 2.95 0.56
C CYS A 35 -11.68 2.15 1.81
N ASP A 36 -11.79 0.83 1.64
CA ASP A 36 -12.00 -0.11 2.74
C ASP A 36 -10.66 -0.54 3.35
N VAL A 37 -9.63 -0.64 2.51
CA VAL A 37 -8.28 -1.10 2.87
C VAL A 37 -7.24 -0.20 2.21
N ALA A 38 -6.30 0.31 3.01
CA ALA A 38 -5.19 1.12 2.57
C ALA A 38 -3.87 0.38 2.82
N VAL A 39 -3.18 -0.01 1.75
CA VAL A 39 -1.84 -0.57 1.85
C VAL A 39 -0.85 0.59 1.99
N VAL A 40 -0.17 0.66 3.13
CA VAL A 40 0.77 1.73 3.46
C VAL A 40 2.16 1.18 3.74
N GLY A 41 3.19 1.88 3.26
CA GLY A 41 4.58 1.57 3.57
C GLY A 41 5.11 2.39 4.73
N ILE A 42 5.98 1.80 5.55
CA ILE A 42 6.71 2.51 6.60
C ILE A 42 8.21 2.29 6.35
N PRO A 43 8.89 3.18 5.58
CA PRO A 43 10.29 3.04 5.24
C PRO A 43 11.20 3.44 6.43
N PHE A 44 11.18 2.65 7.50
CA PHE A 44 11.91 2.92 8.74
C PHE A 44 12.73 1.72 9.21
N ASP A 45 13.97 1.96 9.63
CA ASP A 45 14.83 0.91 10.20
C ASP A 45 15.84 1.43 11.24
N THR A 46 15.65 2.65 11.78
CA THR A 46 16.57 3.24 12.77
C THR A 46 16.64 2.43 14.07
N GLY A 47 15.64 1.58 14.36
CA GLY A 47 15.60 0.71 15.54
C GLY A 47 16.35 -0.62 15.41
N VAL A 48 17.00 -0.93 14.28
CA VAL A 48 17.71 -2.21 14.10
C VAL A 48 19.06 -2.23 14.82
N SER A 49 19.44 -3.39 15.37
CA SER A 49 20.67 -3.54 16.15
C SER A 49 21.93 -3.88 15.34
N TYR A 50 21.78 -4.37 14.10
CA TYR A 50 22.93 -4.87 13.33
C TYR A 50 22.95 -4.41 11.86
N ARG A 51 22.04 -4.89 11.00
CA ARG A 51 22.07 -4.59 9.55
C ARG A 51 20.85 -3.74 9.16
N PRO A 52 21.04 -2.44 8.86
CA PRO A 52 19.98 -1.60 8.28
C PRO A 52 19.73 -1.97 6.81
N GLY A 53 18.59 -1.52 6.28
CA GLY A 53 18.15 -1.74 4.91
C GLY A 53 16.64 -1.90 4.76
N ALA A 54 15.90 -2.20 5.85
CA ALA A 54 14.45 -2.40 5.79
C ALA A 54 13.69 -1.15 5.34
N ARG A 55 14.27 0.06 5.48
CA ARG A 55 13.71 1.30 4.93
C ARG A 55 13.46 1.26 3.41
N PHE A 56 14.17 0.41 2.67
CA PHE A 56 13.98 0.22 1.23
C PHE A 56 12.94 -0.88 0.90
N GLY A 57 12.46 -1.60 1.91
CA GLY A 57 11.52 -2.71 1.79
C GLY A 57 10.21 -2.34 1.10
N PRO A 58 9.47 -1.29 1.52
CA PRO A 58 8.19 -0.93 0.93
C PRO A 58 8.27 -0.73 -0.59
N SER A 59 9.26 0.02 -1.07
CA SER A 59 9.48 0.25 -2.51
C SER A 59 9.77 -1.06 -3.25
N HIS A 60 10.61 -1.93 -2.68
CA HIS A 60 10.92 -3.23 -3.29
C HIS A 60 9.71 -4.16 -3.33
N ILE A 61 8.88 -4.19 -2.28
CA ILE A 61 7.63 -4.94 -2.25
C ILE A 61 6.69 -4.46 -3.35
N ARG A 62 6.53 -3.13 -3.53
CA ARG A 62 5.73 -2.58 -4.64
C ARG A 62 6.24 -3.06 -6.00
N GLN A 63 7.55 -3.02 -6.23
CA GLN A 63 8.15 -3.52 -7.48
C GLN A 63 7.86 -5.00 -7.72
N CYS A 64 8.02 -5.85 -6.71
CA CYS A 64 7.76 -7.28 -6.81
C CYS A 64 6.27 -7.61 -6.95
N SER A 65 5.38 -6.82 -6.34
CA SER A 65 3.93 -7.04 -6.36
C SER A 65 3.29 -6.91 -7.75
N ARG A 66 4.00 -6.34 -8.74
CA ARG A 66 3.51 -6.10 -10.10
C ARG A 66 3.09 -7.37 -10.84
N VAL A 67 3.52 -8.55 -10.39
CA VAL A 67 3.14 -9.85 -10.96
C VAL A 67 1.86 -10.44 -10.37
N LEU A 68 1.34 -9.88 -9.28
CA LEU A 68 0.12 -10.37 -8.63
C LEU A 68 -1.08 -10.33 -9.58
N ARG A 69 -1.97 -11.31 -9.42
CA ARG A 69 -3.24 -11.40 -10.16
C ARG A 69 -4.40 -11.12 -9.21
N PRO A 70 -5.50 -10.55 -9.70
CA PRO A 70 -6.63 -10.15 -8.87
C PRO A 70 -7.45 -11.33 -8.32
N TYR A 71 -7.24 -12.55 -8.82
CA TYR A 71 -7.98 -13.75 -8.45
C TYR A 71 -7.08 -14.75 -7.72
N ASN A 72 -7.54 -15.24 -6.56
CA ASN A 72 -6.93 -16.33 -5.82
C ASN A 72 -7.69 -17.65 -6.09
N PRO A 73 -7.08 -18.64 -6.76
CA PRO A 73 -7.76 -19.88 -7.13
C PRO A 73 -7.99 -20.86 -5.98
N ALA A 74 -7.19 -20.79 -4.91
CA ALA A 74 -7.32 -21.72 -3.79
C ALA A 74 -8.51 -21.38 -2.89
N LEU A 75 -8.84 -20.09 -2.80
CA LEU A 75 -9.96 -19.58 -2.00
C LEU A 75 -11.19 -19.20 -2.86
N ASP A 76 -11.07 -19.22 -4.19
CA ASP A 76 -12.09 -18.75 -5.14
C ASP A 76 -12.58 -17.32 -4.82
N VAL A 77 -11.63 -16.39 -4.65
CA VAL A 77 -11.93 -14.98 -4.31
C VAL A 77 -11.19 -13.99 -5.18
N SER A 78 -11.80 -12.83 -5.38
CA SER A 78 -11.21 -11.68 -6.06
C SER A 78 -11.23 -10.46 -5.12
N PRO A 79 -10.26 -10.31 -4.19
CA PRO A 79 -10.33 -9.31 -3.11
C PRO A 79 -10.50 -7.88 -3.64
N PHE A 80 -9.79 -7.53 -4.71
CA PHE A 80 -9.83 -6.19 -5.32
C PHE A 80 -11.13 -5.90 -6.08
N ALA A 81 -11.99 -6.90 -6.29
CA ALA A 81 -13.34 -6.71 -6.84
C ALA A 81 -14.41 -6.65 -5.74
N SER A 82 -14.08 -7.11 -4.52
CA SER A 82 -15.00 -7.16 -3.39
C SER A 82 -14.86 -5.98 -2.44
N GLN A 83 -13.68 -5.35 -2.39
CA GLN A 83 -13.36 -4.22 -1.52
C GLN A 83 -12.53 -3.20 -2.27
N GLN A 84 -12.72 -1.92 -1.96
CA GLN A 84 -11.87 -0.86 -2.50
C GLN A 84 -10.54 -0.87 -1.74
N VAL A 85 -9.50 -1.37 -2.41
CA VAL A 85 -8.13 -1.41 -1.88
C VAL A 85 -7.28 -0.40 -2.62
N VAL A 86 -6.51 0.41 -1.88
CA VAL A 86 -5.62 1.44 -2.43
C VAL A 86 -4.19 1.25 -1.98
N ASP A 87 -3.24 1.81 -2.73
CA ASP A 87 -1.90 2.13 -2.21
C ASP A 87 -1.93 3.55 -1.63
N ALA A 88 -1.78 3.66 -0.31
CA ALA A 88 -1.77 4.95 0.39
C ALA A 88 -0.37 5.60 0.43
N GLY A 89 0.59 5.06 -0.30
CA GLY A 89 1.97 5.56 -0.30
C GLY A 89 2.71 5.20 0.98
N ASP A 90 3.61 6.08 1.41
CA ASP A 90 4.47 5.85 2.56
C ASP A 90 4.18 6.86 3.67
N ILE A 91 4.17 6.38 4.92
CA ILE A 91 4.19 7.23 6.11
C ILE A 91 5.60 7.80 6.26
N ALA A 92 5.72 9.12 6.17
CA ALA A 92 6.99 9.81 6.32
C ALA A 92 7.34 9.93 7.81
N CYS A 93 8.56 9.53 8.18
CA CYS A 93 9.06 9.69 9.54
C CYS A 93 10.54 10.07 9.56
N THR A 94 10.98 10.71 10.64
CA THR A 94 12.36 11.15 10.81
C THR A 94 13.31 9.96 11.00
N PRO A 95 14.48 9.94 10.34
CA PRO A 95 15.48 8.91 10.60
C PRO A 95 16.36 9.22 11.84
N TYR A 96 16.21 10.40 12.46
CA TYR A 96 17.17 10.94 13.44
C TYR A 96 16.81 10.69 14.90
N ASP A 97 15.52 10.55 15.21
CA ASP A 97 15.01 10.33 16.56
C ASP A 97 13.92 9.28 16.50
N ILE A 98 14.15 8.13 17.14
CA ILE A 98 13.24 6.99 17.13
C ILE A 98 11.91 7.35 17.81
N ALA A 99 11.94 8.08 18.93
CA ALA A 99 10.72 8.45 19.65
C ALA A 99 9.89 9.43 18.82
N ALA A 100 10.53 10.38 18.14
CA ALA A 100 9.84 11.27 17.20
C ALA A 100 9.28 10.51 15.99
N ALA A 101 10.04 9.57 15.43
CA ALA A 101 9.59 8.74 14.31
C ALA A 101 8.35 7.92 14.66
N VAL A 102 8.34 7.27 15.83
CA VAL A 102 7.19 6.49 16.31
C VAL A 102 5.95 7.37 16.44
N ARG A 103 6.07 8.58 17.01
CA ARG A 103 4.93 9.53 17.11
C ARG A 103 4.40 9.95 15.73
N GLN A 104 5.30 10.25 14.78
CA GLN A 104 4.90 10.61 13.42
C GLN A 104 4.21 9.46 12.69
N ILE A 105 4.66 8.22 12.93
CA ILE A 105 4.04 7.02 12.37
C ILE A 105 2.64 6.83 12.94
N GLU A 106 2.51 6.92 14.27
CA GLU A 106 1.24 6.79 14.98
C GLU A 106 0.22 7.82 14.48
N GLU A 107 0.60 9.11 14.44
CA GLU A 107 -0.29 10.19 14.00
C GLU A 107 -0.83 9.98 12.58
N GLN A 108 0.04 9.64 11.62
CA GLN A 108 -0.36 9.43 10.24
C GLN A 108 -1.16 8.12 10.05
N ALA A 109 -0.79 7.05 10.76
CA ALA A 109 -1.55 5.79 10.71
C ALA A 109 -2.94 5.97 11.31
N SER A 110 -3.06 6.69 12.44
CA SER A 110 -4.34 7.03 13.04
C SER A 110 -5.21 7.85 12.09
N ALA A 111 -4.67 8.85 11.40
CA ALA A 111 -5.44 9.63 10.43
C ALA A 111 -6.04 8.77 9.29
N LEU A 112 -5.32 7.73 8.84
CA LEU A 112 -5.83 6.78 7.84
C LEU A 112 -6.91 5.85 8.43
N ILE A 113 -6.75 5.39 9.67
CA ILE A 113 -7.75 4.55 10.34
C ILE A 113 -9.03 5.35 10.63
N ASP A 114 -8.88 6.60 11.04
CA ASP A 114 -9.99 7.51 11.34
C ASP A 114 -10.81 7.88 10.11
N SER A 115 -10.25 7.73 8.90
CA SER A 115 -11.00 7.84 7.64
C SER A 115 -11.89 6.62 7.35
N GLY A 116 -11.87 5.60 8.22
CA GLY A 116 -12.63 4.36 8.10
C GLY A 116 -11.88 3.22 7.39
N ALA A 117 -10.64 3.43 6.96
CA ALA A 117 -9.84 2.43 6.27
C ALA A 117 -9.21 1.44 7.25
N LYS A 118 -9.00 0.20 6.79
CA LYS A 118 -8.13 -0.78 7.45
C LYS A 118 -6.71 -0.67 6.89
N LEU A 119 -5.70 -0.70 7.77
CA LEU A 119 -4.28 -0.78 7.39
C LEU A 119 -3.80 -2.24 7.34
#